data_AF-A0A0D9W1V2-F1
#
_entry.id   AF-A0A0D9W1V2-F1
#
_cell.length_a   1.000
_cell.length_b   1.000
_cell.length_c   1.000
_cell.angle_alpha   90.00
_cell.angle_beta   90.00
_cell.angle_gamma   90.00
#
_symmetry.space_group_name_H-M   'P 1'
#
loop_
_entity.id
_entity.type
_entity.pdbx_description
1 polymer ?
#
loop_
_entity_poly.entity_id
_entity_poly.type
_entity_poly.pdbx_seq_one_letter_code
_entity_poly.pdbx_strand_id
1 'polypeptide(L)'
;MGRKSDHHSADEKLYRPGFDTLFQHFCIHPGGRRVLDEVQKGLGLSDADMEASHMTLHRFGNMASSSLLYELAYIEAKGRMRKGDRVCMISFSPGIDCSSVVWECVKPPAQPENGPWAGCIHRYPVQLPKVAKRV
;
A
#
# COMPACT_ATOMS: atom_id res chain seq x y z
N MET A 1 -0.24 -29.40 44.90
CA MET A 1 0.40 -29.10 43.60
C MET A 1 -0.60 -28.43 42.68
N GLY A 2 -0.73 -27.10 42.74
CA GLY A 2 -1.59 -26.34 41.83
C GLY A 2 -0.84 -26.04 40.53
N ARG A 3 -1.41 -26.44 39.38
CA ARG A 3 -0.94 -25.98 38.07
C ARG A 3 -1.21 -24.48 37.99
N LYS A 4 -0.16 -23.67 37.93
CA LYS A 4 -0.31 -22.26 37.56
C LYS A 4 -0.74 -22.24 36.09
N SER A 5 -1.94 -21.72 35.85
CA SER A 5 -2.41 -21.29 34.56
C SER A 5 -1.65 -20.02 34.19
N ASP A 6 -0.84 -20.07 33.15
CA ASP A 6 -0.16 -18.91 32.60
C ASP A 6 -1.19 -17.98 31.92
N HIS A 7 -1.63 -16.98 32.67
CA HIS A 7 -2.32 -15.82 32.12
C HIS A 7 -1.30 -15.00 31.30
N HIS A 8 -1.36 -15.09 29.98
CA HIS A 8 -0.68 -14.14 29.12
C HIS A 8 -1.42 -12.80 29.19
N SER A 9 -0.81 -11.85 29.89
CA SER A 9 -1.27 -10.47 30.06
C SER A 9 -1.31 -9.74 28.72
N ALA A 10 -2.43 -9.10 28.43
CA ALA A 10 -2.56 -8.12 27.37
C ALA A 10 -1.68 -6.90 27.71
N ASP A 11 -0.56 -6.71 27.02
CA ASP A 11 0.01 -5.42 26.56
C ASP A 11 1.46 -5.57 26.05
N GLU A 12 1.75 -6.60 25.24
CA GLU A 12 3.01 -6.66 24.51
C GLU A 12 2.84 -5.84 23.23
N LYS A 13 3.33 -4.59 23.22
CA LYS A 13 3.36 -3.76 22.01
C LYS A 13 4.19 -4.50 20.96
N LEU A 14 3.51 -5.07 19.96
CA LEU A 14 4.14 -5.72 18.82
C LEU A 14 5.18 -4.77 18.22
N TYR A 15 6.44 -5.22 18.17
CA TYR A 15 7.52 -4.45 17.56
C TYR A 15 7.15 -4.16 16.10
N ARG A 16 7.18 -2.88 15.73
CA ARG A 16 6.93 -2.44 14.36
C ARG A 16 8.17 -1.80 13.76
N PRO A 17 8.78 -2.41 12.73
CA PRO A 17 9.83 -1.78 11.96
C PRO A 17 9.36 -0.47 11.32
N GLY A 18 10.27 0.49 11.16
CA GLY A 18 10.05 1.70 10.36
C GLY A 18 10.09 1.38 8.87
N PHE A 19 9.01 0.84 8.32
CA PHE A 19 8.95 0.43 6.91
C PHE A 19 9.15 1.58 5.93
N ASP A 20 8.70 2.78 6.31
CA ASP A 20 8.90 4.06 5.61
C ASP A 20 10.37 4.43 5.43
N THR A 21 11.26 3.93 6.28
CA THR A 21 12.71 4.15 6.14
C THR A 21 13.38 3.15 5.18
N LEU A 22 12.71 2.02 4.90
CA LEU A 22 13.26 0.91 4.12
C LEU A 22 12.84 0.96 2.65
N PHE A 23 11.65 1.48 2.38
CA PHE A 23 11.05 1.52 1.04
C PHE A 23 10.62 2.94 0.71
N GLN A 24 10.89 3.36 -0.53
CA GLN A 24 10.52 4.69 -1.02
C GLN A 24 9.08 4.72 -1.54
N HIS A 25 8.56 3.56 -1.95
CA HIS A 25 7.21 3.44 -2.51
C HIS A 25 6.52 2.18 -2.03
N PHE A 26 5.20 2.27 -1.87
CA PHE A 26 4.33 1.15 -1.51
C PHE A 26 3.24 0.96 -2.56
N CYS A 27 2.99 -0.30 -2.92
CA CYS A 27 1.79 -0.70 -3.66
C CYS A 27 1.07 -1.76 -2.81
N ILE A 28 -0.13 -1.45 -2.34
CA ILE A 28 -0.92 -2.31 -1.46
C ILE A 28 -2.20 -2.68 -2.19
N HIS A 29 -2.32 -3.97 -2.55
CA HIS A 29 -3.47 -4.46 -3.30
C HIS A 29 -4.79 -4.08 -2.60
N PRO A 30 -5.67 -3.32 -3.26
CA PRO A 30 -6.91 -2.89 -2.67
C PRO A 30 -7.96 -3.99 -2.80
N GLY A 31 -8.00 -4.90 -1.82
CA GLY A 31 -9.17 -5.76 -1.62
C GLY A 31 -10.45 -4.93 -1.39
N GLY A 32 -10.28 -3.74 -0.80
CA GLY A 32 -11.27 -2.69 -0.60
C GLY A 32 -10.71 -1.62 0.34
N ARG A 33 -11.43 -0.52 0.55
CA ARG A 33 -10.95 0.61 1.37
C ARG A 33 -10.55 0.18 2.79
N ARG A 34 -11.34 -0.69 3.42
CA ARG A 34 -11.07 -1.19 4.77
C ARG A 34 -9.74 -1.95 4.85
N VAL A 35 -9.39 -2.73 3.83
CA VAL A 35 -8.11 -3.47 3.81
C VAL A 35 -6.95 -2.48 3.79
N LEU A 36 -7.03 -1.43 2.96
CA LEU A 36 -6.02 -0.38 2.92
C LEU A 36 -5.86 0.33 4.26
N ASP A 37 -6.97 0.67 4.93
CA ASP A 37 -6.92 1.37 6.22
C ASP A 37 -6.28 0.49 7.32
N GLU A 38 -6.58 -0.82 7.35
CA GLU A 38 -5.98 -1.74 8.32
C GLU A 38 -4.48 -1.99 8.03
N VAL A 39 -4.08 -2.09 6.76
CA VAL A 39 -2.66 -2.21 6.39
C VAL A 39 -1.91 -0.92 6.72
N GLN A 40 -2.49 0.23 6.39
CA GLN A 40 -1.92 1.53 6.73
C GLN A 40 -1.68 1.62 8.22
N LYS A 41 -2.68 1.28 9.06
CA LYS A 41 -2.53 1.30 10.52
C LYS A 41 -1.53 0.26 11.03
N GLY A 42 -1.61 -0.97 10.54
CA GLY A 42 -0.79 -2.10 10.98
C GLY A 42 0.70 -1.91 10.69
N LEU A 43 1.03 -1.30 9.54
CA LEU A 43 2.40 -0.96 9.14
C LEU A 43 2.75 0.50 9.45
N GLY A 44 1.79 1.30 9.93
CA GLY A 44 1.76 2.77 10.08
C GLY A 44 2.49 3.51 9.00
N LEU A 45 2.00 3.26 7.80
CA LEU A 45 2.33 4.01 6.62
C LEU A 45 1.66 5.38 6.69
N SER A 46 2.33 6.37 6.12
CA SER A 46 1.78 7.72 5.97
C SER A 46 0.67 7.76 4.90
N ASP A 47 -0.10 8.85 4.87
CA ASP A 47 -1.07 9.06 3.79
C ASP A 47 -0.39 9.16 2.42
N ALA A 48 0.87 9.63 2.38
CA ALA A 48 1.65 9.71 1.16
C ALA A 48 2.06 8.32 0.64
N ASP A 49 2.43 7.40 1.54
CA ASP A 49 2.75 6.00 1.20
C ASP A 49 1.53 5.27 0.64
N MET A 50 0.34 5.57 1.17
CA MET A 50 -0.92 4.95 0.75
C MET A 50 -1.56 5.61 -0.47
N GLU A 51 -1.04 6.76 -0.93
CA GLU A 51 -1.66 7.57 -1.99
C GLU A 51 -1.90 6.75 -3.26
N ALA A 52 -0.91 5.98 -3.73
CA ALA A 52 -1.02 5.19 -4.94
C ALA A 52 -2.16 4.15 -4.86
N SER A 53 -2.19 3.36 -3.78
CA SER A 53 -3.22 2.35 -3.51
C SER A 53 -4.62 2.96 -3.44
N HIS A 54 -4.75 4.09 -2.74
CA HIS A 54 -6.01 4.80 -2.60
C HIS A 54 -6.51 5.41 -3.90
N MET A 55 -5.63 6.04 -4.69
CA MET A 55 -6.01 6.68 -5.95
C MET A 55 -6.35 5.63 -7.01
N THR A 56 -5.61 4.53 -7.07
CA THR A 56 -5.93 3.40 -7.96
C THR A 56 -7.29 2.81 -7.61
N LEU A 57 -7.55 2.50 -6.34
CA LEU A 57 -8.86 1.98 -5.92
C LEU A 57 -9.99 2.96 -6.24
N HIS A 58 -9.81 4.25 -5.93
CA HIS A 58 -10.82 5.28 -6.21
C HIS A 58 -11.17 5.33 -7.71
N ARG A 59 -10.16 5.23 -8.56
CA ARG A 59 -10.34 5.44 -9.99
C ARG A 59 -10.80 4.20 -10.74
N PHE A 60 -10.13 3.09 -10.51
CA PHE A 60 -10.27 1.87 -11.30
C PHE A 60 -11.00 0.75 -10.55
N GLY A 61 -11.29 0.96 -9.26
CA GLY A 61 -11.81 -0.10 -8.40
C GLY A 61 -10.75 -1.17 -8.10
N ASN A 62 -11.22 -2.29 -7.57
CA ASN A 62 -10.39 -3.48 -7.41
C ASN A 62 -10.35 -4.25 -8.74
N MET A 63 -9.20 -4.25 -9.41
CA MET A 63 -8.97 -4.97 -10.66
C MET A 63 -8.24 -6.31 -10.44
N ALA A 64 -8.48 -6.95 -9.28
CA ALA A 64 -7.73 -8.10 -8.80
C ALA A 64 -6.21 -7.80 -8.78
N SER A 65 -5.38 -8.81 -9.08
CA SER A 65 -3.92 -8.74 -9.00
C SER A 65 -3.29 -7.60 -9.82
N SER A 66 -3.94 -7.18 -10.92
CA SER A 66 -3.43 -6.10 -11.78
C SER A 66 -3.41 -4.72 -11.09
N SER A 67 -4.15 -4.54 -9.98
CA SER A 67 -4.20 -3.28 -9.24
C SER A 67 -2.81 -2.79 -8.80
N LEU A 68 -1.93 -3.70 -8.38
CA LEU A 68 -0.56 -3.36 -7.98
C LEU A 68 0.26 -2.71 -9.11
N LEU A 69 0.07 -3.17 -10.34
CA LEU A 69 0.76 -2.58 -11.50
C LEU A 69 0.22 -1.19 -11.85
N TYR A 70 -1.07 -0.95 -11.59
CA TYR A 70 -1.67 0.37 -11.77
C TYR A 70 -1.23 1.34 -10.68
N GLU A 71 -0.96 0.86 -9.46
CA GLU A 71 -0.35 1.64 -8.39
C GLU A 71 1.11 1.99 -8.70
N LEU A 72 1.88 1.03 -9.21
CA LEU A 72 3.23 1.30 -9.71
C LEU A 72 3.20 2.35 -10.82
N ALA A 73 2.31 2.18 -11.81
CA ALA A 73 2.13 3.15 -12.89
C ALA A 73 1.69 4.52 -12.38
N TYR A 74 0.96 4.61 -11.25
CA TYR A 74 0.63 5.88 -10.61
C TYR A 74 1.89 6.56 -10.08
N ILE A 75 2.74 5.84 -9.35
CA ILE A 75 4.02 6.35 -8.82
C ILE A 75 4.92 6.87 -9.95
N GLU A 76 5.02 6.09 -11.01
CA GLU A 76 5.75 6.44 -12.23
C GLU A 76 5.18 7.69 -12.90
N ALA A 77 3.85 7.77 -13.07
CA ALA A 77 3.18 8.92 -13.68
C ALA A 77 3.29 10.19 -12.84
N LYS A 78 3.42 10.09 -11.51
CA LYS A 78 3.72 11.24 -10.64
C LYS A 78 5.18 11.70 -10.74
N GLY A 79 6.02 11.02 -11.52
CA GLY A 79 7.45 11.32 -11.65
C GLY A 79 8.22 11.09 -10.35
N ARG A 80 7.71 10.23 -9.46
CA ARG A 80 8.30 10.01 -8.13
C ARG A 80 9.38 8.92 -8.13
N MET A 81 9.36 8.02 -9.12
CA MET A 81 10.30 6.91 -9.22
C MET A 81 11.70 7.37 -9.63
N ARG A 82 12.72 6.95 -8.88
CA ARG A 82 14.15 7.21 -9.17
C ARG A 82 14.95 5.91 -9.22
N LYS A 83 16.09 5.95 -9.91
CA LYS A 83 17.04 4.83 -9.89
C LYS A 83 17.49 4.55 -8.45
N GLY A 84 17.44 3.29 -8.04
CA GLY A 84 17.77 2.82 -6.69
C GLY A 84 16.60 2.85 -5.70
N ASP A 85 15.46 3.46 -6.05
CA ASP A 85 14.27 3.42 -5.21
C ASP A 85 13.76 1.99 -5.06
N ARG A 86 13.30 1.64 -3.86
CA ARG A 86 12.68 0.37 -3.56
C ARG A 86 11.17 0.49 -3.47
N VAL A 87 10.48 -0.41 -4.16
CA VAL A 87 9.02 -0.54 -4.14
C VAL A 87 8.65 -1.81 -3.39
N CYS A 88 7.88 -1.68 -2.33
CA CYS A 88 7.29 -2.82 -1.63
C CYS A 88 5.86 -3.04 -2.15
N MET A 89 5.61 -4.20 -2.75
CA MET A 89 4.28 -4.61 -3.17
C MET A 89 3.72 -5.66 -2.22
N ILE A 90 2.49 -5.47 -1.75
CA ILE A 90 1.81 -6.39 -0.84
C ILE A 90 0.44 -6.73 -1.41
N SER A 91 0.14 -8.03 -1.50
CA SER A 91 -1.15 -8.54 -1.98
C SER A 91 -1.77 -9.54 -1.03
N PHE A 92 -3.10 -9.63 -1.07
CA PHE A 92 -3.91 -10.52 -0.24
C PHE A 92 -4.80 -11.37 -1.11
N SER A 93 -4.84 -12.68 -0.84
CA SER A 93 -5.71 -13.63 -1.54
C SER A 93 -6.87 -14.09 -0.64
N PRO A 94 -8.01 -14.54 -1.21
CA PRO A 94 -9.10 -15.09 -0.43
C PRO A 94 -8.64 -16.39 0.27
N GLY A 95 -8.30 -16.32 1.57
CA GLY A 95 -7.86 -17.52 2.30
C GLY A 95 -6.87 -17.31 3.46
N ILE A 96 -6.37 -16.09 3.70
CA ILE A 96 -5.37 -15.69 4.74
C ILE A 96 -3.95 -15.50 4.15
N ASP A 97 -3.73 -15.82 2.87
CA ASP A 97 -2.41 -15.64 2.27
C ASP A 97 -2.09 -14.17 1.96
N CYS A 98 -0.92 -13.76 2.42
CA CYS A 98 -0.27 -12.50 2.09
C CYS A 98 0.98 -12.80 1.27
N SER A 99 1.12 -12.15 0.12
CA SER A 99 2.34 -12.20 -0.69
C SER A 99 2.96 -10.82 -0.77
N SER A 100 4.27 -10.74 -0.52
CA SER A 100 5.03 -9.51 -0.62
C SER A 100 6.23 -9.68 -1.53
N VAL A 101 6.55 -8.64 -2.29
CA VAL A 101 7.74 -8.59 -3.14
C VAL A 101 8.34 -7.19 -3.09
N VAL A 102 9.67 -7.13 -3.03
CA VAL A 102 10.42 -5.88 -3.05
C VAL A 102 11.17 -5.78 -4.38
N TRP A 103 10.99 -4.66 -5.06
CA TRP A 103 11.62 -4.35 -6.34
C TRP A 103 12.58 -3.20 -6.13
N GLU A 104 13.70 -3.19 -6.86
CA GLU A 104 14.59 -2.03 -6.94
C GLU A 104 14.51 -1.44 -8.35
N CYS A 105 14.32 -0.13 -8.44
CA CYS A 105 14.26 0.56 -9.71
C CYS A 105 15.65 0.66 -10.34
N VAL A 106 15.96 -0.20 -11.31
CA VAL A 106 17.23 -0.17 -12.06
C VAL A 106 17.30 1.04 -13.00
N LYS A 107 16.17 1.43 -13.58
CA LYS A 107 16.03 2.58 -14.47
C LYS A 107 14.60 3.14 -14.37
N PRO A 108 14.43 4.45 -14.12
CA PRO A 108 13.11 5.06 -14.10
C PRO A 108 12.50 5.10 -15.51
N PRO A 109 11.15 5.15 -15.62
CA PRO A 109 10.47 5.19 -16.90
C PRO A 109 10.88 6.42 -17.72
N ALA A 110 11.13 6.22 -19.01
CA ALA A 110 11.56 7.29 -19.92
C ALA A 110 10.41 8.21 -20.36
N GLN A 111 9.17 7.69 -20.39
CA GLN A 111 7.96 8.38 -20.86
C GLN A 111 6.76 8.00 -19.98
N PRO A 112 6.52 8.69 -18.86
CA PRO A 112 5.34 8.46 -18.02
C PRO A 112 4.02 8.76 -18.75
N GLU A 113 4.05 9.42 -19.91
CA GLU A 113 2.87 9.81 -20.70
C GLU A 113 2.19 8.67 -21.49
N ASN A 114 2.70 7.42 -21.45
CA ASN A 114 2.07 6.28 -22.16
C ASN A 114 1.35 5.28 -21.24
N GLY A 115 1.16 5.61 -19.96
CA GLY A 115 0.54 4.74 -18.96
C GLY A 115 -0.98 4.93 -18.77
N PRO A 116 -1.64 4.08 -17.97
CA PRO A 116 -3.07 4.17 -17.64
C PRO A 116 -3.46 5.50 -16.96
N TRP A 117 -2.47 6.25 -16.48
CA TRP A 117 -2.62 7.54 -15.81
C TRP A 117 -2.30 8.76 -16.68
N ALA A 118 -1.80 8.58 -17.91
CA ALA A 118 -1.27 9.65 -18.76
C ALA A 118 -2.18 10.88 -18.89
N GLY A 119 -3.43 10.69 -19.31
CA GLY A 119 -4.34 11.81 -19.63
C GLY A 119 -4.98 12.50 -18.41
N CYS A 120 -4.51 12.24 -17.19
CA CYS A 120 -5.38 12.39 -16.02
C CYS A 120 -4.66 12.37 -14.66
N ILE A 121 -3.37 12.02 -14.60
CA ILE A 121 -2.58 12.01 -13.37
C ILE A 121 -2.57 13.37 -12.66
N HIS A 122 -2.65 14.45 -13.43
CA HIS A 122 -2.70 15.83 -12.93
C HIS A 122 -3.95 16.13 -12.08
N ARG A 123 -4.99 15.30 -12.15
CA ARG A 123 -6.22 15.43 -11.33
C ARG A 123 -6.11 14.74 -9.96
N TYR A 124 -4.98 14.11 -9.67
CA TYR A 124 -4.77 13.31 -8.47
C TYR A 124 -3.61 13.85 -7.61
N PRO A 125 -3.66 13.71 -6.27
CA PRO A 125 -4.69 12.99 -5.52
C PRO A 125 -6.00 13.75 -5.38
N VAL A 126 -7.10 13.02 -5.19
CA VAL A 126 -8.40 13.57 -4.79
C VAL A 126 -8.61 13.40 -3.28
N GLN A 127 -9.43 14.24 -2.67
CA GLN A 127 -9.83 14.03 -1.28
C GLN A 127 -10.81 12.87 -1.19
N LEU A 128 -10.44 11.84 -0.42
CA LEU A 128 -11.33 10.72 -0.17
C LEU A 128 -12.24 10.99 1.04
N PRO A 129 -13.50 10.54 1.02
CA PRO A 129 -14.36 10.58 2.20
C PRO A 129 -13.68 9.83 3.36
N LYS A 130 -13.80 10.39 4.56
CA LYS A 130 -13.39 9.69 5.78
C LYS A 130 -14.32 8.49 5.98
N VAL A 131 -13.75 7.31 6.19
CA VAL A 131 -14.53 6.12 6.52
C VAL A 131 -15.16 6.33 7.89
N ALA A 132 -16.49 6.33 7.96
CA ALA A 132 -17.19 6.39 9.23
C ALA A 132 -16.81 5.16 10.07
N LYS A 133 -16.32 5.39 11.30
CA LYS A 133 -16.15 4.30 12.26
C LYS A 133 -17.54 3.76 12.56
N ARG A 134 -17.82 2.51 12.17
CA ARG A 134 -19.01 1.82 12.68
C ARG A 134 -18.79 1.61 14.17
N VAL A 135 -19.69 2.21 14.96
CA VAL A 135 -19.85 1.98 16.41
C VAL A 135 -20.30 0.55 16.62
#